data_AF-A0A426Z3E4-F1
#
_entry.id   AF-A0A426Z3E4-F1
#
_cell.length_a   1.000
_cell.length_b   1.000
_cell.length_c   1.000
_cell.angle_alpha   90.00
_cell.angle_beta   90.00
_cell.angle_gamma   90.00
#
_symmetry.space_group_name_H-M   'P 1'
#
loop_
_entity.id
_entity.type
_entity.pdbx_description
1 polymer ?
#
loop_
_entity_poly.entity_id
_entity_poly.type
_entity_poly.pdbx_seq_one_letter_code
_entity_poly.pdbx_strand_id
1 'polypeptide(L)' 'VKVNGPETLPVYKFLKASKSGFMGNRIKWNFTKFLIDKEGKVIGRYGPTKSPLSIEVCCSQDIQKALGS' A
#
# COMPACT_ATOMS: atom_id res chain seq x y z
N VAL A 1 8.03 -9.15 12.55
CA VAL A 1 6.67 -8.65 12.20
C VAL A 1 5.93 -9.70 11.38
N LYS A 2 4.72 -10.13 11.79
CA LYS A 2 3.89 -11.11 11.07
C LYS A 2 2.85 -10.39 10.18
N VAL A 3 2.95 -10.58 8.87
CA VAL A 3 2.13 -9.86 7.86
C VAL A 3 1.03 -10.71 7.22
N ASN A 4 1.10 -12.04 7.37
CA ASN A 4 0.16 -13.01 6.83
C ASN A 4 -0.22 -14.05 7.91
N GLY A 5 -1.39 -14.69 7.78
CA GLY A 5 -1.88 -15.71 8.71
C GLY A 5 -2.76 -15.19 9.86
N PRO A 6 -3.25 -16.05 10.77
CA PRO A 6 -4.18 -15.69 11.85
C PRO A 6 -3.61 -14.66 12.82
N GLU A 7 -2.30 -14.68 13.04
CA GLU A 7 -1.55 -13.72 13.87
C GLU A 7 -1.13 -12.44 13.13
N THR A 8 -1.80 -12.10 12.01
CA THR A 8 -1.55 -10.83 11.33
C THR A 8 -1.89 -9.66 12.25
N LEU A 9 -0.98 -8.71 12.41
CA LEU A 9 -1.23 -7.48 13.18
C LEU A 9 -2.40 -6.66 12.59
N PRO A 10 -3.21 -5.97 13.42
CA PRO A 10 -4.38 -5.20 12.97
C PRO A 10 -4.07 -4.22 11.83
N VAL A 11 -2.92 -3.55 11.88
CA VAL A 11 -2.47 -2.61 10.83
C VAL A 11 -2.36 -3.29 9.46
N TYR A 12 -1.82 -4.51 9.38
CA TYR A 12 -1.71 -5.24 8.12
C TYR A 12 -3.07 -5.79 7.67
N LYS A 13 -4.01 -6.06 8.59
CA LYS A 13 -5.39 -6.43 8.21
C LYS A 13 -6.08 -5.25 7.50
N PHE A 14 -5.97 -4.04 8.07
CA PHE A 14 -6.51 -2.81 7.49
C PHE A 14 -5.90 -2.49 6.11
N LEU A 15 -4.57 -2.54 6.00
CA LEU A 15 -3.87 -2.26 4.75
C LEU A 15 -4.21 -3.26 3.64
N LYS A 16 -4.34 -4.56 3.97
CA LYS A 16 -4.74 -5.60 3.01
C LYS A 16 -6.17 -5.39 2.52
N ALA A 17 -7.10 -5.04 3.42
CA ALA A 17 -8.50 -4.82 3.08
C ALA A 17 -8.73 -3.57 2.21
N SER A 18 -7.96 -2.49 2.44
CA SER A 18 -8.21 -1.19 1.80
C SER A 18 -7.97 -1.16 0.29
N LYS A 19 -7.05 -2.00 -0.23
CA LYS A 19 -6.77 -2.13 -1.67
C LYS A 19 -6.51 -3.60 -2.00
N SER A 20 -7.57 -4.42 -1.92
CA SER A 20 -7.55 -5.78 -2.46
C SER A 20 -7.47 -5.70 -3.99
N GLY A 21 -6.34 -6.08 -4.58
CA GLY A 21 -6.24 -6.24 -6.03
C GLY A 21 -7.03 -7.47 -6.50
N PHE A 22 -7.19 -7.60 -7.82
CA PHE A 22 -7.88 -8.72 -8.47
C PHE A 22 -7.29 -10.11 -8.14
N MET A 23 -6.10 -10.16 -7.55
CA MET A 23 -5.36 -11.38 -7.22
C MET A 23 -5.23 -11.61 -5.70
N GLY A 24 -6.26 -11.22 -4.94
CA GLY A 24 -6.45 -11.57 -3.53
C GLY A 24 -5.72 -10.69 -2.50
N ASN A 25 -6.10 -10.88 -1.24
CA ASN A 25 -5.61 -10.11 -0.08
C ASN A 25 -4.22 -10.52 0.43
N ARG A 26 -3.52 -11.45 -0.24
CA ARG A 26 -2.24 -11.97 0.25
C ARG A 26 -1.10 -11.02 -0.14
N ILE A 27 -0.25 -10.67 0.82
CA ILE A 27 1.05 -10.04 0.52
C ILE A 27 1.95 -11.17 0.03
N LYS A 28 2.07 -11.32 -1.30
CA LYS A 28 2.79 -12.42 -1.96
C LYS A 28 4.31 -12.39 -1.72
N TRP A 29 4.91 -11.23 -1.47
CA TRP A 29 6.37 -11.06 -1.33
C TRP A 29 6.74 -9.85 -0.46
N ASN A 30 7.95 -9.88 0.13
CA ASN A 30 8.53 -8.75 0.86
C ASN A 30 8.65 -7.51 -0.07
N PHE A 31 8.65 -6.29 0.48
CA PHE A 31 8.70 -4.99 -0.23
C PHE A 31 7.41 -4.51 -0.94
N THR A 32 6.23 -5.00 -0.54
CA THR A 32 4.96 -4.34 -0.88
C THR A 32 4.89 -2.99 -0.19
N LYS A 33 4.56 -1.94 -0.94
CA LYS A 33 4.53 -0.55 -0.45
C LYS A 33 3.08 -0.05 -0.45
N PHE A 34 2.71 0.69 0.58
CA PHE A 34 1.39 1.31 0.70
C PHE A 34 1.58 2.82 0.81
N LEU A 35 0.79 3.58 0.07
CA LEU A 35 0.74 5.03 0.16
C LEU A 35 -0.53 5.41 0.92
N ILE A 36 -0.35 6.20 1.97
CA ILE A 36 -1.39 6.61 2.92
C ILE A 36 -1.39 8.14 2.93
N ASP A 37 -2.58 8.75 2.86
CA ASP A 37 -2.74 10.19 2.98
C ASP A 37 -2.71 10.67 4.44
N LYS A 38 -2.75 11.98 4.64
CA LYS A 38 -2.73 12.62 5.97
C LYS A 38 -3.94 12.25 6.84
N GLU A 39 -5.04 11.81 6.22
CA GLU A 39 -6.27 11.40 6.90
C GLU A 39 -6.26 9.91 7.26
N GLY A 40 -5.17 9.19 6.94
CA GLY A 40 -5.01 7.77 7.26
C GLY A 40 -5.64 6.83 6.23
N LYS A 41 -6.07 7.34 5.07
CA LYS A 41 -6.68 6.55 4.01
C LYS A 41 -5.63 6.04 3.04
N VAL A 42 -5.76 4.75 2.67
CA VAL A 42 -4.85 4.08 1.74
C VAL A 42 -5.22 4.48 0.31
N ILE A 43 -4.38 5.30 -0.31
CA ILE A 43 -4.61 5.78 -1.67
C ILE A 43 -3.93 4.91 -2.73
N GLY A 44 -2.84 4.21 -2.38
CA GLY A 44 -2.07 3.38 -3.31
C GLY A 44 -1.50 2.11 -2.70
N ARG A 45 -1.35 1.07 -3.53
CA ARG A 45 -0.67 -0.20 -3.20
C ARG A 45 0.25 -0.58 -4.36
N TYR A 46 1.55 -0.70 -4.08
CA TYR A 46 2.58 -0.97 -5.09
C TYR A 46 3.28 -2.30 -4.82
N GLY A 47 3.47 -3.06 -5.89
CA GLY A 47 4.22 -4.31 -5.86
C GLY A 47 5.72 -4.10 -5.59
N PRO A 48 6.45 -5.18 -5.27
CA PRO A 48 7.87 -5.12 -4.92
C PRO A 48 8.76 -4.63 -6.06
N THR A 49 8.37 -4.88 -7.31
CA THR A 49 9.10 -4.48 -8.53
C THR A 49 9.04 -2.99 -8.83
N LYS A 50 8.17 -2.23 -8.15
CA LYS A 50 8.11 -0.77 -8.30
C LYS A 50 9.18 -0.12 -7.42
N SER A 51 10.11 0.58 -8.08
CA SER A 51 11.12 1.41 -7.45
C SER A 51 10.46 2.60 -6.74
N PRO A 52 10.95 3.03 -5.57
CA PRO A 52 10.45 4.23 -4.89
C PRO A 52 10.42 5.48 -5.78
N LEU A 53 11.48 5.74 -6.56
CA LEU A 53 11.52 6.89 -7.48
C LEU A 53 10.44 6.81 -8.56
N SER A 54 10.09 5.59 -9.00
CA SER A 54 9.01 5.43 -9.99
C SER A 54 7.63 5.74 -9.43
N ILE A 55 7.44 5.73 -8.10
CA ILE A 55 6.19 6.16 -7.46
C ILE A 55 6.10 7.68 -7.55
N GLU A 56 7.20 8.40 -7.35
CA GLU A 56 7.24 9.86 -7.52
C GLU A 56 6.92 10.28 -8.95
N VAL A 57 7.39 9.54 -9.96
CA VAL A 57 7.21 9.90 -11.38
C VAL A 57 5.88 9.39 -11.96
N CYS A 58 5.50 8.15 -11.67
CA CYS A 58 4.27 7.54 -12.23
C CYS A 58 3.01 7.92 -11.44
N CYS A 59 3.17 8.23 -10.16
CA CYS A 59 2.07 8.48 -9.23
C CYS A 59 2.22 9.84 -8.55
N SER A 60 2.89 10.81 -9.19
CA SER A 60 3.02 12.18 -8.66
C SER A 60 1.67 12.75 -8.27
N GLN A 61 0.63 12.45 -9.05
CA GLN A 61 -0.76 12.83 -8.77
C GLN A 61 -1.30 12.20 -7.49
N ASP A 62 -0.93 10.96 -7.17
CA ASP A 62 -1.35 10.32 -5.91
C ASP A 62 -0.62 10.95 -4.72
N ILE A 63 0.64 11.36 -4.88
CA ILE A 63 1.39 12.09 -3.85
C ILE A 63 0.76 13.48 -3.62
N GLN A 64 0.42 14.22 -4.68
CA GLN A 64 -0.28 15.51 -4.55
C GLN A 64 -1.64 15.34 -3.85
N LYS A 65 -2.42 14.31 -4.24
CA LYS A 65 -3.67 13.95 -3.55
C LYS A 65 -3.45 13.63 -2.08
N ALA A 66 -2.37 12.93 -1.73
CA ALA A 66 -2.03 12.64 -0.33
C ALA A 66 -1.72 13.91 0.48
N LEU A 67 -1.15 14.91 -0.19
CA LEU A 67 -0.74 16.17 0.42
C LEU A 67 -1.90 17.18 0.53
N GLY A 68 -2.99 16.96 -0.21
CA GLY A 68 -4.18 17.80 -0.22
C GLY A 68 -4.07 19.01 -1.15
N SER A 69 -3.21 18.93 -2.17
CA SER A 69 -2.96 19.99 -3.17
C SER A 69 -3.54 19.63 -4.54
#